data_AF-A0A0F5PEN9-F1
#
_entry.id   AF-A0A0F5PEN9-F1
#
_cell.length_a   1.000
_cell.length_b   1.000
_cell.length_c   1.000
_cell.angle_alpha   90.00
_cell.angle_beta   90.00
_cell.angle_gamma   90.00
#
_symmetry.space_group_name_H-M   'P 1'
#
loop_
_entity.id
_entity.type
_entity.pdbx_description
1 polymer ?
#
loop_
_entity_poly.entity_id
_entity_poly.type
_entity_poly.pdbx_seq_one_letter_code
_entity_poly.pdbx_strand_id
1 'polypeptide(L)'
;MNIGEGVLWAYRLILNRDPSTEERRAGESSFTDPQALRRNLRTSREFALLLDRAGEIFEPEYPIDWREGVLWGFRLLLRREPSEAELEHNLLSDDKVNNLRLRICGTREFETGSPGSSALTDFAIINAFAPFPESGAVDGAFRDMFGATTKVDYLDRGWHRLAGYVFKSVPRDREPSLHGTSEWVGTLRSVLEAGDRFTAMELGAGWAPWLVASERAARLRGIEDIDLTGVEASAEHHGFMLDNFRNNGLNPERHSLHHAVVGADDGIASFPRLPVATDDYGANAVFGEAERDAAAMRGELEEIRCLSIKTLLAGKDRVDVIHIDIQGHEEAVLAAGIDHLNAKVRRLVIGTHSRSIEGHLFDLLHDNEWVCESEVPCILRATMDGRRVLFVDGEQVWRNDRLSGVMGR
;
A
#
# COMPACT_ATOMS: atom_id res chain seq x y z
N MET A 1 -1.43 35.99 15.25
CA MET A 1 -1.44 34.51 15.26
C MET A 1 -1.91 34.08 16.64
N ASN A 2 -3.01 33.34 16.74
CA ASN A 2 -3.50 32.82 18.02
C ASN A 2 -2.74 31.52 18.35
N ILE A 3 -1.68 31.61 19.15
CA ILE A 3 -0.83 30.45 19.49
C ILE A 3 -1.61 29.35 20.21
N GLY A 4 -2.61 29.70 21.03
CA GLY A 4 -3.46 28.70 21.71
C GLY A 4 -4.24 27.84 20.72
N GLU A 5 -4.80 28.43 19.67
CA GLU A 5 -5.42 27.69 18.57
C GLU A 5 -4.39 26.85 17.80
N GLY A 6 -3.17 27.36 17.66
CA GLY A 6 -2.07 26.63 17.03
C GLY A 6 -1.70 25.35 17.75
N VAL A 7 -1.68 25.36 19.08
CA VAL A 7 -1.43 24.16 19.89
C VAL A 7 -2.53 23.13 19.66
N LEU A 8 -3.81 23.54 19.71
CA LEU A 8 -4.94 22.65 19.42
C LEU A 8 -4.80 22.01 18.04
N TRP A 9 -4.62 22.82 17.00
CA TRP A 9 -4.53 22.32 15.62
C TRP A 9 -3.28 21.48 15.36
N ALA A 10 -2.16 21.76 16.02
CA ALA A 10 -0.98 20.92 15.93
C ALA A 10 -1.24 19.50 16.45
N TYR A 11 -1.86 19.38 17.63
CA TYR A 11 -2.22 18.07 18.19
C TYR A 11 -3.27 17.35 17.34
N ARG A 12 -4.30 18.07 16.88
CA ARG A 12 -5.34 17.51 16.00
C ARG A 12 -4.74 16.98 14.70
N LEU A 13 -3.95 17.78 13.99
CA LEU A 13 -3.43 17.41 12.68
C LEU A 13 -2.26 16.42 12.74
N ILE A 14 -1.39 16.49 13.75
CA ILE A 14 -0.16 15.67 13.81
C ILE A 14 -0.35 14.42 14.67
N LEU A 15 -1.16 14.48 15.72
CA LEU A 15 -1.33 13.40 16.70
C LEU A 15 -2.76 12.87 16.76
N ASN A 16 -3.71 13.37 15.96
CA ASN A 16 -5.11 12.88 15.92
C ASN A 16 -5.82 12.88 17.29
N ARG A 17 -5.53 13.86 18.15
CA ARG A 17 -6.25 14.05 19.43
C ARG A 17 -6.23 15.52 19.84
N ASP A 18 -6.99 15.86 20.87
CA ASP A 18 -6.81 17.13 21.58
C ASP A 18 -5.65 17.06 22.59
N PRO A 19 -4.95 18.18 22.85
CA PRO A 19 -3.97 18.28 23.92
C PRO A 19 -4.67 18.31 25.28
N SER A 20 -4.04 17.72 26.30
CA SER A 20 -4.46 17.93 27.68
C SER A 20 -4.32 19.39 28.11
N THR A 21 -4.94 19.78 29.22
CA THR A 21 -4.83 21.15 29.75
C THR A 21 -3.39 21.55 30.06
N GLU A 22 -2.57 20.61 30.54
CA GLU A 22 -1.14 20.85 30.83
C GLU A 22 -0.33 21.03 29.55
N GLU A 23 -0.53 20.14 28.56
CA GLU A 23 0.11 20.24 27.24
C GLU A 23 -0.26 21.55 26.53
N ARG A 24 -1.51 21.99 26.64
CA ARG A 24 -1.97 23.27 26.09
C ARG A 24 -1.25 24.45 26.73
N ARG A 25 -1.21 24.52 28.07
CA ARG A 25 -0.51 25.60 28.80
C ARG A 25 0.99 25.59 28.52
N ALA A 26 1.61 24.41 28.51
CA ALA A 26 3.02 24.26 28.18
C ALA A 26 3.30 24.72 26.75
N GLY A 27 2.44 24.35 25.79
CA GLY A 27 2.57 24.78 24.40
C GLY A 27 2.43 26.28 24.20
N GLU A 28 1.44 26.91 24.84
CA GLU A 28 1.20 28.36 24.78
C GLU A 28 2.36 29.19 25.34
N SER A 29 3.09 28.64 26.31
CA SER A 29 4.24 29.31 26.94
C SER A 29 5.59 29.00 26.29
N SER A 30 5.72 27.83 25.65
CA SER A 30 7.02 27.33 25.17
C SER A 30 7.26 27.52 23.68
N PHE A 31 6.21 27.67 22.86
CA PHE A 31 6.36 27.71 21.41
C PHE A 31 6.17 29.10 20.84
N THR A 32 7.13 29.51 19.99
CA THR A 32 7.21 30.84 19.40
C THR A 32 6.73 30.89 17.94
N ASP A 33 6.66 29.74 17.26
CA ASP A 33 6.25 29.64 15.86
C ASP A 33 5.69 28.24 15.50
N PRO A 34 4.91 28.09 14.39
CA PRO A 34 4.31 26.82 13.99
C PRO A 34 5.31 25.66 13.77
N GLN A 35 6.51 25.95 13.28
CA GLN A 35 7.51 24.91 12.98
C GLN A 35 8.19 24.39 14.25
N ALA A 36 8.28 25.21 15.30
CA ALA A 36 8.68 24.75 16.63
C ALA A 36 7.69 23.71 17.20
N LEU A 37 6.37 23.99 17.11
CA LEU A 37 5.33 23.02 17.49
C LEU A 37 5.45 21.73 16.69
N ARG A 38 5.46 21.84 15.35
CA ARG A 38 5.54 20.69 14.46
C ARG A 38 6.74 19.81 14.77
N ARG A 39 7.93 20.39 14.95
CA ARG A 39 9.15 19.65 15.24
C ARG A 39 9.05 18.90 16.56
N ASN A 40 8.56 19.57 17.61
CA ASN A 40 8.42 18.96 18.93
C ASN A 40 7.49 17.73 18.90
N LEU A 41 6.30 17.88 18.31
CA LEU A 41 5.34 16.77 18.21
C LEU A 41 5.87 15.63 17.35
N ARG A 42 6.54 15.92 16.22
CA ARG A 42 7.11 14.88 15.35
C ARG A 42 8.25 14.09 15.98
N THR A 43 8.95 14.65 16.95
CA THR A 43 10.00 13.94 17.72
C THR A 43 9.45 13.21 18.95
N SER A 44 8.16 13.31 19.22
CA SER A 44 7.54 12.66 20.37
C SER A 44 7.40 11.15 20.15
N ARG A 45 7.36 10.41 21.26
CA ARG A 45 7.03 8.98 21.26
C ARG A 45 5.65 8.72 20.67
N GLU A 46 4.70 9.63 20.86
CA GLU A 46 3.35 9.47 20.34
C GLU A 46 3.31 9.52 18.82
N PHE A 47 4.08 10.42 18.19
CA PHE A 47 4.20 10.46 16.74
C PHE A 47 4.81 9.18 16.18
N ALA A 48 5.79 8.59 16.88
CA ALA A 48 6.36 7.30 16.51
C ALA A 48 5.34 6.13 16.59
N LEU A 49 4.22 6.32 17.28
CA LEU A 49 3.12 5.36 17.41
C LEU A 49 1.84 5.84 16.71
N LEU A 50 1.93 6.85 15.83
CA LEU A 50 0.76 7.48 15.21
C LEU A 50 -0.10 6.47 14.44
N LEU A 51 0.55 5.56 13.70
CA LEU A 51 -0.13 4.51 12.94
C LEU A 51 -0.93 3.54 13.81
N ASP A 52 -0.58 3.36 15.08
CA ASP A 52 -1.32 2.50 16.02
C ASP A 52 -2.74 3.03 16.29
N ARG A 53 -2.97 4.31 16.02
CA ARG A 53 -4.24 5.00 16.24
C ARG A 53 -5.07 5.13 14.97
N ALA A 54 -4.58 4.57 13.85
CA ALA A 54 -5.31 4.61 12.59
C ALA A 54 -6.55 3.72 12.70
N GLY A 55 -7.67 4.18 12.14
CA GLY A 55 -8.96 3.50 12.28
C GLY A 55 -9.78 3.97 13.48
N GLU A 56 -9.20 4.77 14.38
CA GLU A 56 -9.92 5.43 15.47
C GLU A 56 -10.62 6.71 14.97
N ILE A 57 -11.89 6.88 15.32
CA ILE A 57 -12.58 8.15 15.10
C ILE A 57 -12.02 9.18 16.09
N PHE A 58 -11.50 10.27 15.56
CA PHE A 58 -11.17 11.43 16.37
C PHE A 58 -12.36 12.41 16.37
N GLU A 59 -12.99 12.57 17.53
CA GLU A 59 -14.01 13.57 17.79
C GLU A 59 -13.42 14.69 18.66
N PRO A 60 -13.39 15.95 18.17
CA PRO A 60 -12.88 17.07 18.96
C PRO A 60 -13.71 17.34 20.21
N GLU A 61 -13.04 17.55 21.34
CA GLU A 61 -13.69 17.86 22.63
C GLU A 61 -14.22 19.30 22.67
N TYR A 62 -13.71 20.17 21.80
CA TYR A 62 -14.01 21.60 21.74
C TYR A 62 -14.53 22.00 20.35
N PRO A 63 -15.38 23.04 20.26
CA PRO A 63 -15.81 23.61 18.98
C PRO A 63 -14.63 23.88 18.04
N ILE A 64 -14.85 23.63 16.76
CA ILE A 64 -13.83 23.76 15.72
C ILE A 64 -14.02 25.08 14.98
N ASP A 65 -12.99 25.93 14.99
CA ASP A 65 -12.87 27.00 14.01
C ASP A 65 -12.13 26.46 12.79
N TRP A 66 -12.88 26.01 11.78
CA TRP A 66 -12.32 25.43 10.55
C TRP A 66 -11.44 26.39 9.78
N ARG A 67 -11.73 27.69 9.84
CA ARG A 67 -10.90 28.70 9.19
C ARG A 67 -9.53 28.76 9.83
N GLU A 68 -9.46 28.80 11.16
CA GLU A 68 -8.17 28.67 11.85
C GLU A 68 -7.51 27.32 11.58
N GLY A 69 -8.27 26.24 11.46
CA GLY A 69 -7.75 24.92 11.10
C GLY A 69 -7.05 24.86 9.77
N VAL A 70 -7.63 25.44 8.73
CA VAL A 70 -6.99 25.53 7.42
C VAL A 70 -5.72 26.37 7.50
N LEU A 71 -5.78 27.55 8.14
CA LEU A 71 -4.60 28.40 8.33
C LEU A 71 -3.47 27.66 9.04
N TRP A 72 -3.78 26.97 10.14
CA TRP A 72 -2.79 26.20 10.89
C TRP A 72 -2.30 24.96 10.13
N GLY A 73 -3.16 24.30 9.36
CA GLY A 73 -2.77 23.21 8.47
C GLY A 73 -1.69 23.64 7.49
N PHE A 74 -1.89 24.76 6.80
CA PHE A 74 -0.90 25.31 5.87
C PHE A 74 0.39 25.73 6.59
N ARG A 75 0.27 26.45 7.72
CA ARG A 75 1.44 26.89 8.50
C ARG A 75 2.28 25.74 9.04
N LEU A 76 1.62 24.70 9.56
CA LEU A 76 2.28 23.53 10.15
C LEU A 76 2.86 22.66 9.06
N LEU A 77 2.03 22.23 8.10
CA LEU A 77 2.35 21.14 7.18
C LEU A 77 3.03 21.64 5.90
N LEU A 78 2.63 22.79 5.36
CA LEU A 78 3.19 23.39 4.13
C LEU A 78 4.16 24.55 4.38
N ARG A 79 4.28 25.03 5.64
CA ARG A 79 5.20 26.10 6.06
C ARG A 79 4.94 27.46 5.40
N ARG A 80 3.68 27.73 5.04
CA ARG A 80 3.23 29.00 4.47
C ARG A 80 1.79 29.31 4.85
N GLU A 81 1.30 30.47 4.43
CA GLU A 81 -0.14 30.78 4.47
C GLU A 81 -0.84 30.24 3.21
N PRO A 82 -2.12 29.87 3.30
CA PRO A 82 -2.94 29.61 2.12
C PRO A 82 -3.24 30.91 1.38
N SER A 83 -3.41 30.82 0.06
CA SER A 83 -4.11 31.85 -0.71
C SER A 83 -5.61 31.85 -0.38
N GLU A 84 -6.32 32.93 -0.73
CA GLU A 84 -7.78 33.00 -0.52
C GLU A 84 -8.52 31.85 -1.22
N ALA A 85 -8.10 31.47 -2.43
CA ALA A 85 -8.70 30.36 -3.17
C ALA A 85 -8.47 29.00 -2.48
N GLU A 86 -7.27 28.77 -1.92
CA GLU A 86 -6.98 27.56 -1.16
C GLU A 86 -7.75 27.50 0.15
N LEU A 87 -7.93 28.66 0.80
CA LEU A 87 -8.74 28.78 2.01
C LEU A 87 -10.20 28.45 1.71
N GLU A 88 -10.78 29.08 0.68
CA GLU A 88 -12.15 28.83 0.23
C GLU A 88 -12.36 27.35 -0.14
N HIS A 89 -11.47 26.78 -0.96
CA HIS A 89 -11.55 25.37 -1.36
C HIS A 89 -11.56 24.41 -0.16
N ASN A 90 -10.70 24.64 0.83
CA ASN A 90 -10.62 23.78 2.01
C ASN A 90 -11.79 23.96 2.99
N LEU A 91 -12.48 25.10 2.95
CA LEU A 91 -13.67 25.39 3.77
C LEU A 91 -14.98 24.87 3.15
N LEU A 92 -15.01 24.63 1.84
CA LEU A 92 -16.16 24.03 1.14
C LEU A 92 -16.23 22.50 1.26
N SER A 93 -15.19 21.88 1.82
CA SER A 93 -15.01 20.43 1.89
C SER A 93 -15.49 19.86 3.23
N ASP A 94 -15.76 18.55 3.28
CA ASP A 94 -16.24 17.84 4.48
C ASP A 94 -15.40 18.16 5.74
N ASP A 95 -16.11 18.63 6.78
CA ASP A 95 -15.64 19.24 8.03
C ASP A 95 -15.11 18.18 9.01
N LYS A 96 -14.06 17.46 8.61
CA LYS A 96 -13.34 16.52 9.48
C LYS A 96 -11.84 16.77 9.48
N VAL A 97 -11.21 16.61 10.64
CA VAL A 97 -9.78 16.92 10.81
C VAL A 97 -8.95 16.00 9.93
N ASN A 98 -9.36 14.73 9.83
CA ASN A 98 -8.71 13.77 8.96
C ASN A 98 -8.81 14.15 7.48
N ASN A 99 -9.94 14.71 7.03
CA ASN A 99 -10.09 15.13 5.63
C ASN A 99 -9.19 16.31 5.32
N LEU A 100 -9.10 17.31 6.22
CA LEU A 100 -8.15 18.41 6.08
C LEU A 100 -6.70 17.91 6.05
N ARG A 101 -6.34 16.99 6.96
CA ARG A 101 -5.02 16.34 6.99
C ARG A 101 -4.73 15.63 5.68
N LEU A 102 -5.64 14.80 5.18
CA LEU A 102 -5.49 14.06 3.93
C LEU A 102 -5.30 15.00 2.74
N ARG A 103 -6.12 16.06 2.62
CA ARG A 103 -5.99 17.05 1.53
C ARG A 103 -4.60 17.70 1.53
N ILE A 104 -4.12 18.13 2.70
CA ILE A 104 -2.84 18.83 2.80
C ILE A 104 -1.65 17.88 2.63
N CYS A 105 -1.63 16.75 3.35
CA CYS A 105 -0.56 15.76 3.29
C CYS A 105 -0.46 15.06 1.93
N GLY A 106 -1.58 15.02 1.19
CA GLY A 106 -1.65 14.47 -0.16
C GLY A 106 -1.24 15.44 -1.27
N THR A 107 -0.83 16.67 -0.95
CA THR A 107 -0.33 17.60 -1.96
C THR A 107 1.13 17.28 -2.34
N ARG A 108 1.47 17.51 -3.61
CA ARG A 108 2.86 17.46 -4.08
C ARG A 108 3.78 18.40 -3.31
N GLU A 109 3.24 19.53 -2.84
CA GLU A 109 3.98 20.47 -2.00
C GLU A 109 4.39 19.85 -0.66
N PHE A 110 3.48 19.11 0.00
CA PHE A 110 3.83 18.41 1.23
C PHE A 110 4.87 17.31 0.99
N GLU A 111 4.67 16.50 -0.04
CA GLU A 111 5.56 15.38 -0.40
C GLU A 111 7.00 15.88 -0.66
N THR A 112 7.14 16.94 -1.46
CA THR A 112 8.45 17.53 -1.80
C THR A 112 9.05 18.38 -0.66
N GLY A 113 8.22 19.11 0.08
CA GLY A 113 8.64 20.03 1.14
C GLY A 113 8.89 19.38 2.50
N SER A 114 8.50 18.10 2.68
CA SER A 114 8.69 17.36 3.93
C SER A 114 9.26 15.94 3.75
N PRO A 115 10.49 15.79 3.19
CA PRO A 115 11.17 14.50 3.09
C PRO A 115 11.24 13.78 4.44
N GLY A 116 11.02 12.45 4.46
CA GLY A 116 11.01 11.64 5.68
C GLY A 116 9.78 11.87 6.58
N SER A 117 8.67 12.35 6.03
CA SER A 117 7.40 12.52 6.76
C SER A 117 6.31 11.54 6.32
N SER A 118 6.70 10.41 5.73
CA SER A 118 5.78 9.36 5.24
C SER A 118 4.75 8.98 6.30
N ALA A 119 5.18 8.78 7.55
CA ALA A 119 4.29 8.37 8.65
C ALA A 119 3.01 9.23 8.80
N LEU A 120 3.07 10.55 8.55
CA LEU A 120 1.88 11.40 8.64
C LEU A 120 0.96 11.25 7.43
N THR A 121 1.55 11.08 6.25
CA THR A 121 0.84 10.82 4.99
C THR A 121 0.20 9.43 5.03
N ASP A 122 0.96 8.42 5.42
CA ASP A 122 0.52 7.03 5.59
C ASP A 122 -0.65 6.98 6.58
N PHE A 123 -0.51 7.65 7.72
CA PHE A 123 -1.59 7.76 8.70
C PHE A 123 -2.83 8.43 8.10
N ALA A 124 -2.68 9.54 7.38
CA ALA A 124 -3.82 10.23 6.77
C ALA A 124 -4.56 9.33 5.75
N ILE A 125 -3.82 8.57 4.95
CA ILE A 125 -4.35 7.62 3.96
C ILE A 125 -5.11 6.49 4.66
N ILE A 126 -4.47 5.81 5.61
CA ILE A 126 -5.07 4.66 6.31
C ILE A 126 -6.30 5.13 7.11
N ASN A 127 -6.18 6.26 7.81
CA ASN A 127 -7.26 6.78 8.64
C ASN A 127 -8.42 7.39 7.82
N ALA A 128 -8.27 7.57 6.50
CA ALA A 128 -9.38 7.92 5.62
C ALA A 128 -10.45 6.82 5.48
N PHE A 129 -10.16 5.62 6.00
CA PHE A 129 -11.07 4.49 6.09
C PHE A 129 -11.61 4.27 7.51
N ALA A 130 -11.35 5.19 8.45
CA ALA A 130 -11.90 5.13 9.80
C ALA A 130 -13.42 5.45 9.83
N PRO A 131 -14.22 4.83 10.72
CA PRO A 131 -13.82 3.71 11.58
C PRO A 131 -13.63 2.43 10.78
N PHE A 132 -12.66 1.62 11.19
CA PHE A 132 -12.55 0.27 10.67
C PHE A 132 -13.75 -0.60 11.09
N PRO A 133 -14.18 -1.55 10.25
CA PRO A 133 -15.30 -2.43 10.58
C PRO A 133 -14.97 -3.30 11.80
N GLU A 134 -15.94 -3.46 12.70
CA GLU A 134 -15.81 -4.39 13.81
C GLU A 134 -15.73 -5.83 13.29
N SER A 135 -14.64 -6.52 13.61
CA SER A 135 -14.39 -7.90 13.21
C SER A 135 -14.13 -8.79 14.43
N GLY A 136 -14.81 -9.93 14.48
CA GLY A 136 -14.58 -10.97 15.48
C GLY A 136 -13.49 -11.96 15.04
N ALA A 137 -12.93 -12.66 16.02
CA ALA A 137 -12.02 -13.78 15.79
C ALA A 137 -12.70 -14.88 14.95
N VAL A 138 -11.92 -15.55 14.10
CA VAL A 138 -12.37 -16.68 13.28
C VAL A 138 -11.41 -17.86 13.51
N ASP A 139 -11.95 -19.04 13.78
CA ASP A 139 -11.12 -20.24 13.94
C ASP A 139 -10.47 -20.63 12.61
N GLY A 140 -9.21 -21.09 12.65
CA GLY A 140 -8.44 -21.45 11.45
C GLY A 140 -8.12 -20.29 10.49
N ALA A 141 -8.37 -19.04 10.87
CA ALA A 141 -8.12 -17.87 10.02
C ALA A 141 -7.75 -16.63 10.84
N PHE A 142 -7.19 -15.62 10.20
CA PHE A 142 -7.06 -14.27 10.77
C PHE A 142 -7.83 -13.27 9.93
N ARG A 143 -8.09 -12.09 10.51
CA ARG A 143 -8.72 -10.97 9.80
C ARG A 143 -7.82 -9.76 9.74
N ASP A 144 -7.75 -9.12 8.58
CA ASP A 144 -7.14 -7.80 8.47
C ASP A 144 -8.03 -6.70 9.08
N MET A 145 -7.54 -5.46 9.07
CA MET A 145 -8.23 -4.29 9.64
C MET A 145 -9.52 -3.90 8.90
N PHE A 146 -9.74 -4.41 7.68
CA PHE A 146 -10.98 -4.21 6.92
C PHE A 146 -11.90 -5.43 6.98
N GLY A 147 -11.54 -6.44 7.77
CA GLY A 147 -12.31 -7.65 7.97
C GLY A 147 -12.14 -8.71 6.88
N ALA A 148 -11.17 -8.56 5.97
CA ALA A 148 -10.82 -9.64 5.05
C ALA A 148 -10.31 -10.84 5.83
N THR A 149 -10.84 -12.02 5.54
CA THR A 149 -10.52 -13.26 6.27
C THR A 149 -9.54 -14.08 5.44
N THR A 150 -8.38 -14.42 6.03
CA THR A 150 -7.34 -15.25 5.41
C THR A 150 -7.16 -16.53 6.23
N LYS A 151 -7.31 -17.70 5.60
CA LYS A 151 -7.09 -18.99 6.29
C LYS A 151 -5.60 -19.16 6.56
N VAL A 152 -5.25 -19.65 7.74
CA VAL A 152 -3.85 -19.93 8.05
C VAL A 152 -3.30 -21.11 7.24
N ASP A 153 -4.18 -21.97 6.72
CA ASP A 153 -3.82 -23.11 5.87
C ASP A 153 -3.29 -22.71 4.48
N TYR A 154 -3.33 -21.42 4.11
CA TYR A 154 -2.60 -20.93 2.94
C TYR A 154 -1.09 -20.78 3.24
N LEU A 155 -0.69 -20.76 4.51
CA LEU A 155 0.63 -20.35 4.95
C LEU A 155 1.37 -21.50 5.66
N ASP A 156 2.69 -21.38 5.78
CA ASP A 156 3.49 -22.29 6.59
C ASP A 156 2.99 -22.36 8.05
N ARG A 157 3.25 -23.49 8.70
CA ARG A 157 2.88 -23.77 10.10
C ARG A 157 3.30 -22.69 11.08
N GLY A 158 4.38 -21.96 10.83
CA GLY A 158 4.83 -20.82 11.63
C GLY A 158 3.78 -19.70 11.77
N TRP A 159 2.85 -19.61 10.82
CA TRP A 159 1.79 -18.60 10.79
C TRP A 159 0.47 -19.05 11.42
N HIS A 160 0.30 -20.34 11.71
CA HIS A 160 -0.94 -20.88 12.29
C HIS A 160 -1.28 -20.29 13.67
N ARG A 161 -0.28 -19.74 14.37
CA ARG A 161 -0.49 -18.98 15.62
C ARG A 161 -1.37 -17.74 15.46
N LEU A 162 -1.58 -17.27 14.23
CA LEU A 162 -2.46 -16.15 13.92
C LEU A 162 -3.93 -16.56 13.83
N ALA A 163 -4.29 -17.85 13.91
CA ALA A 163 -5.69 -18.27 13.94
C ALA A 163 -6.44 -17.57 15.09
N GLY A 164 -7.57 -16.94 14.78
CA GLY A 164 -8.35 -16.12 15.69
C GLY A 164 -7.85 -14.67 15.86
N TYR A 165 -6.73 -14.29 15.24
CA TYR A 165 -6.18 -12.94 15.34
C TYR A 165 -6.95 -11.96 14.44
N VAL A 166 -7.14 -10.73 14.93
CA VAL A 166 -7.75 -9.62 14.19
C VAL A 166 -6.77 -8.46 14.22
N PHE A 167 -6.18 -8.16 13.06
CA PHE A 167 -5.32 -6.99 12.90
C PHE A 167 -6.15 -5.71 13.04
N LYS A 168 -5.63 -4.75 13.78
CA LYS A 168 -6.29 -3.46 14.05
C LYS A 168 -5.65 -2.29 13.32
N SER A 169 -4.53 -2.53 12.66
CA SER A 169 -3.76 -1.53 11.94
C SER A 169 -2.95 -2.22 10.83
N VAL A 170 -2.32 -1.40 10.00
CA VAL A 170 -1.27 -1.87 9.10
C VAL A 170 -0.11 -2.51 9.89
N PRO A 171 0.67 -3.39 9.22
CA PRO A 171 1.91 -3.97 9.74
C PRO A 171 2.86 -2.99 10.42
N ARG A 172 3.58 -3.48 11.44
CA ARG A 172 4.55 -2.72 12.27
C ARG A 172 5.83 -3.52 12.50
N ASP A 173 6.93 -2.85 12.83
CA ASP A 173 8.23 -3.46 13.21
C ASP A 173 8.16 -4.52 14.33
N ARG A 174 7.06 -4.58 15.10
CA ARG A 174 6.88 -5.46 16.26
C ARG A 174 5.69 -6.40 16.18
N GLU A 175 4.90 -6.34 15.12
CA GLU A 175 3.81 -7.29 14.90
C GLU A 175 4.20 -8.29 13.83
N PRO A 176 3.85 -9.58 13.98
CA PRO A 176 4.00 -10.53 12.88
C PRO A 176 3.19 -10.00 11.70
N SER A 177 3.86 -9.69 10.61
CA SER A 177 3.20 -9.28 9.38
C SER A 177 3.64 -10.14 8.22
N LEU A 178 2.66 -10.48 7.38
CA LEU A 178 2.88 -11.11 6.08
C LEU A 178 3.25 -10.10 5.00
N HIS A 179 2.97 -8.82 5.23
CA HIS A 179 3.00 -7.76 4.22
C HIS A 179 3.66 -6.48 4.75
N GLY A 180 4.16 -5.65 3.86
CA GLY A 180 4.75 -4.36 4.17
C GLY A 180 3.72 -3.27 4.41
N THR A 181 4.10 -2.27 5.21
CA THR A 181 3.29 -1.04 5.37
C THR A 181 3.17 -0.29 4.04
N SER A 182 4.22 -0.31 3.20
CA SER A 182 4.23 0.47 1.95
C SER A 182 3.23 -0.10 0.93
N GLU A 183 3.09 -1.42 0.88
CA GLU A 183 2.11 -2.09 0.04
C GLU A 183 0.67 -1.74 0.42
N TRP A 184 0.37 -1.72 1.73
CA TRP A 184 -0.92 -1.26 2.24
C TRP A 184 -1.20 0.19 1.86
N VAL A 185 -0.23 1.09 2.08
CA VAL A 185 -0.40 2.52 1.78
C VAL A 185 -0.60 2.74 0.28
N GLY A 186 0.19 2.09 -0.59
CA GLY A 186 0.05 2.19 -2.04
C GLY A 186 -1.32 1.69 -2.53
N THR A 187 -1.78 0.57 -1.98
CA THR A 187 -3.10 0.00 -2.27
C THR A 187 -4.23 0.95 -1.85
N LEU A 188 -4.21 1.41 -0.59
CA LEU A 188 -5.26 2.26 -0.05
C LEU A 188 -5.30 3.64 -0.69
N ARG A 189 -4.15 4.21 -1.01
CA ARG A 189 -4.06 5.46 -1.78
C ARG A 189 -4.73 5.29 -3.15
N SER A 190 -4.54 4.16 -3.82
CA SER A 190 -5.19 3.90 -5.11
C SER A 190 -6.71 3.85 -5.01
N VAL A 191 -7.24 3.28 -3.93
CA VAL A 191 -8.68 3.29 -3.65
C VAL A 191 -9.20 4.70 -3.35
N LEU A 192 -8.48 5.51 -2.60
CA LEU A 192 -8.89 6.90 -2.30
C LEU A 192 -8.95 7.79 -3.54
N GLU A 193 -8.08 7.53 -4.52
CA GLU A 193 -8.03 8.28 -5.77
C GLU A 193 -8.93 7.66 -6.87
N ALA A 194 -9.56 6.52 -6.60
CA ALA A 194 -10.51 5.88 -7.50
C ALA A 194 -11.77 6.74 -7.68
N GLY A 195 -12.42 6.57 -8.83
CA GLY A 195 -13.68 7.25 -9.13
C GLY A 195 -14.88 6.44 -8.62
N ASP A 196 -15.88 6.34 -9.48
CA ASP A 196 -17.04 5.46 -9.33
C ASP A 196 -16.74 3.98 -9.61
N ARG A 197 -15.60 3.71 -10.26
CA ARG A 197 -15.07 2.38 -10.55
C ARG A 197 -13.65 2.22 -10.00
N PHE A 198 -13.32 1.01 -9.56
CA PHE A 198 -11.98 0.61 -9.15
C PHE A 198 -11.51 -0.64 -9.91
N THR A 199 -10.30 -0.59 -10.46
CA THR A 199 -9.70 -1.74 -11.18
C THR A 199 -8.33 -2.07 -10.59
N ALA A 200 -8.15 -3.31 -10.13
CA ALA A 200 -6.89 -3.77 -9.54
C ALA A 200 -6.38 -5.06 -10.20
N MET A 201 -5.06 -5.20 -10.20
CA MET A 201 -4.38 -6.43 -10.59
C MET A 201 -3.37 -6.87 -9.54
N GLU A 202 -3.15 -8.18 -9.46
CA GLU A 202 -2.12 -8.79 -8.63
C GLU A 202 -1.39 -9.86 -9.45
N LEU A 203 -0.09 -9.66 -9.67
CA LEU A 203 0.78 -10.50 -10.50
C LEU A 203 1.72 -11.28 -9.58
N GLY A 204 1.62 -12.61 -9.58
CA GLY A 204 2.19 -13.43 -8.51
C GLY A 204 1.32 -13.38 -7.27
N ALA A 205 0.03 -13.69 -7.44
CA ALA A 205 -0.97 -13.38 -6.43
C ALA A 205 -0.93 -14.26 -5.19
N GLY A 206 -0.32 -15.44 -5.22
CA GLY A 206 -0.42 -16.38 -4.10
C GLY A 206 -1.88 -16.69 -3.77
N TRP A 207 -2.38 -16.23 -2.63
CA TRP A 207 -3.80 -16.32 -2.24
C TRP A 207 -4.62 -15.05 -2.53
N ALA A 208 -4.07 -14.10 -3.28
CA ALA A 208 -4.60 -12.78 -3.64
C ALA A 208 -5.00 -11.88 -2.47
N PRO A 209 -4.12 -11.67 -1.46
CA PRO A 209 -4.38 -10.75 -0.36
C PRO A 209 -4.71 -9.34 -0.85
N TRP A 210 -4.01 -8.83 -1.86
CA TRP A 210 -4.14 -7.44 -2.27
C TRP A 210 -5.41 -7.19 -3.07
N LEU A 211 -5.87 -8.13 -3.89
CA LEU A 211 -7.17 -8.03 -4.54
C LEU A 211 -8.33 -8.00 -3.53
N VAL A 212 -8.29 -8.88 -2.52
CA VAL A 212 -9.34 -8.93 -1.48
C VAL A 212 -9.30 -7.67 -0.61
N ALA A 213 -8.12 -7.24 -0.16
CA ALA A 213 -7.96 -6.02 0.62
C ALA A 213 -8.44 -4.79 -0.15
N SER A 214 -8.10 -4.70 -1.43
CA SER A 214 -8.55 -3.61 -2.30
C SER A 214 -10.06 -3.59 -2.48
N GLU A 215 -10.70 -4.76 -2.66
CA GLU A 215 -12.15 -4.87 -2.75
C GLU A 215 -12.83 -4.34 -1.49
N ARG A 216 -12.37 -4.79 -0.32
CA ARG A 216 -12.92 -4.34 0.98
C ARG A 216 -12.79 -2.82 1.14
N ALA A 217 -11.60 -2.29 0.87
CA ALA A 217 -11.35 -0.86 0.94
C ALA A 217 -12.25 -0.07 -0.03
N ALA A 218 -12.39 -0.54 -1.28
CA ALA A 218 -13.24 0.09 -2.28
C ALA A 218 -14.72 0.09 -1.86
N ARG A 219 -15.22 -1.02 -1.31
CA ARG A 219 -16.59 -1.10 -0.77
C ARG A 219 -16.83 -0.16 0.40
N LEU A 220 -15.85 -0.01 1.30
CA LEU A 220 -15.93 0.97 2.39
C LEU A 220 -16.03 2.42 1.89
N ARG A 221 -15.57 2.69 0.67
CA ARG A 221 -15.70 3.97 -0.02
C ARG A 221 -16.95 4.08 -0.89
N GLY A 222 -17.82 3.08 -0.88
CA GLY A 222 -19.05 3.05 -1.67
C GLY A 222 -18.83 2.77 -3.16
N ILE A 223 -17.65 2.29 -3.56
CA ILE A 223 -17.37 1.90 -4.94
C ILE A 223 -18.00 0.53 -5.18
N GLU A 224 -18.91 0.46 -6.15
CA GLU A 224 -19.62 -0.78 -6.45
C GLU A 224 -19.09 -1.53 -7.68
N ASP A 225 -18.64 -0.79 -8.69
CA ASP A 225 -18.02 -1.32 -9.91
C ASP A 225 -16.55 -1.62 -9.63
N ILE A 226 -16.24 -2.90 -9.42
CA ILE A 226 -14.91 -3.38 -9.04
C ILE A 226 -14.49 -4.49 -10.00
N ASP A 227 -13.38 -4.28 -10.70
CA ASP A 227 -12.77 -5.26 -11.61
C ASP A 227 -11.42 -5.72 -11.05
N LEU A 228 -11.27 -7.02 -10.85
CA LEU A 228 -10.10 -7.64 -10.22
C LEU A 228 -9.48 -8.64 -11.18
N THR A 229 -8.16 -8.60 -11.31
CA THR A 229 -7.39 -9.54 -12.13
C THR A 229 -6.25 -10.15 -11.30
N GLY A 230 -6.22 -11.47 -11.16
CA GLY A 230 -5.17 -12.18 -10.43
C GLY A 230 -4.44 -13.14 -11.35
N VAL A 231 -3.12 -13.16 -11.27
CA VAL A 231 -2.27 -14.11 -12.03
C VAL A 231 -1.40 -14.87 -11.05
N GLU A 232 -1.53 -16.19 -11.03
CA GLU A 232 -0.75 -17.05 -10.15
C GLU A 232 -0.25 -18.28 -10.92
N ALA A 233 1.03 -18.59 -10.74
CA ALA A 233 1.73 -19.62 -11.48
C ALA A 233 1.58 -21.01 -10.86
N SER A 234 1.55 -21.12 -9.54
CA SER A 234 1.36 -22.37 -8.84
C SER A 234 -0.12 -22.79 -8.89
N ALA A 235 -0.39 -24.02 -9.31
CA ALA A 235 -1.75 -24.56 -9.34
C ALA A 235 -2.40 -24.57 -7.94
N GLU A 236 -1.61 -24.85 -6.90
CA GLU A 236 -2.07 -24.89 -5.51
C GLU A 236 -2.34 -23.48 -4.97
N HIS A 237 -1.43 -22.52 -5.20
CA HIS A 237 -1.66 -21.14 -4.81
C HIS A 237 -2.82 -20.52 -5.58
N HIS A 238 -2.95 -20.79 -6.88
CA HIS A 238 -4.13 -20.40 -7.64
C HIS A 238 -5.42 -20.98 -7.01
N GLY A 239 -5.36 -22.22 -6.52
CA GLY A 239 -6.41 -22.81 -5.68
C GLY A 239 -6.70 -22.00 -4.41
N PHE A 240 -5.67 -21.54 -3.70
CA PHE A 240 -5.80 -20.66 -2.54
C PHE A 240 -6.42 -19.31 -2.90
N MET A 241 -6.03 -18.68 -4.01
CA MET A 241 -6.65 -17.46 -4.51
C MET A 241 -8.16 -17.64 -4.73
N LEU A 242 -8.57 -18.72 -5.42
CA LEU A 242 -9.99 -19.00 -5.65
C LEU A 242 -10.75 -19.25 -4.33
N ASP A 243 -10.14 -19.97 -3.39
CA ASP A 243 -10.73 -20.23 -2.07
C ASP A 243 -10.81 -18.95 -1.23
N ASN A 244 -9.79 -18.10 -1.26
CA ASN A 244 -9.74 -16.84 -0.51
C ASN A 244 -10.80 -15.84 -1.00
N PHE A 245 -11.01 -15.77 -2.32
CA PHE A 245 -12.13 -15.00 -2.90
C PHE A 245 -13.47 -15.48 -2.34
N ARG A 246 -13.75 -16.79 -2.39
CA ARG A 246 -15.00 -17.36 -1.88
C ARG A 246 -15.15 -17.16 -0.37
N ASN A 247 -14.07 -17.32 0.38
CA ASN A 247 -14.02 -17.09 1.82
C ASN A 247 -14.38 -15.64 2.20
N ASN A 248 -14.11 -14.70 1.30
CA ASN A 248 -14.46 -13.30 1.44
C ASN A 248 -15.76 -12.91 0.71
N GLY A 249 -16.55 -13.87 0.25
CA GLY A 249 -17.83 -13.62 -0.39
C GLY A 249 -17.74 -13.04 -1.80
N LEU A 250 -16.56 -13.09 -2.42
CA LEU A 250 -16.35 -12.74 -3.82
C LEU A 250 -16.64 -13.96 -4.69
N ASN A 251 -17.23 -13.74 -5.86
CA ASN A 251 -17.40 -14.79 -6.86
C ASN A 251 -16.20 -14.80 -7.82
N PRO A 252 -15.33 -15.82 -7.78
CA PRO A 252 -14.16 -15.89 -8.68
C PRO A 252 -14.52 -15.79 -10.16
N GLU A 253 -15.70 -16.28 -10.58
CA GLU A 253 -16.14 -16.29 -11.98
C GLU A 253 -16.50 -14.90 -12.52
N ARG A 254 -16.65 -13.90 -11.64
CA ARG A 254 -16.89 -12.51 -12.04
C ARG A 254 -15.60 -11.71 -12.24
N HIS A 255 -14.45 -12.33 -12.02
CA HIS A 255 -13.14 -11.70 -12.06
C HIS A 255 -12.21 -12.46 -13.02
N SER A 256 -11.11 -11.84 -13.42
CA SER A 256 -10.13 -12.43 -14.33
C SER A 256 -9.01 -13.10 -13.54
N LEU A 257 -9.25 -14.33 -13.09
CA LEU A 257 -8.28 -15.08 -12.28
C LEU A 257 -7.62 -16.17 -13.14
N HIS A 258 -6.29 -16.09 -13.27
CA HIS A 258 -5.52 -16.87 -14.22
C HIS A 258 -4.50 -17.77 -13.52
N HIS A 259 -4.54 -19.06 -13.84
CA HIS A 259 -3.42 -19.97 -13.61
C HIS A 259 -2.40 -19.80 -14.74
N ALA A 260 -1.45 -18.89 -14.54
CA ALA A 260 -0.46 -18.47 -15.53
C ALA A 260 0.75 -17.81 -14.85
N VAL A 261 1.88 -17.74 -15.55
CA VAL A 261 2.98 -16.85 -15.17
C VAL A 261 2.86 -15.50 -15.89
N VAL A 262 3.45 -14.47 -15.31
CA VAL A 262 3.69 -13.21 -16.02
C VAL A 262 5.10 -13.19 -16.58
N GLY A 263 5.24 -12.80 -17.84
CA GLY A 263 6.53 -12.66 -18.52
C GLY A 263 6.56 -11.47 -19.47
N ALA A 264 7.72 -11.23 -20.08
CA ALA A 264 7.91 -10.12 -21.01
C ALA A 264 6.96 -10.22 -22.23
N ASP A 265 6.74 -11.44 -22.72
CA ASP A 265 5.90 -11.75 -23.88
C ASP A 265 4.91 -12.88 -23.56
N ASP A 266 3.82 -12.95 -24.30
CA ASP A 266 2.91 -14.10 -24.24
C ASP A 266 3.62 -15.37 -24.73
N GLY A 267 3.37 -16.51 -24.09
CA GLY A 267 3.99 -17.76 -24.50
C GLY A 267 3.80 -18.90 -23.51
N ILE A 268 4.84 -19.70 -23.35
CA ILE A 268 4.93 -20.80 -22.39
C ILE A 268 6.21 -20.64 -21.58
N ALA A 269 6.10 -20.78 -20.27
CA ALA A 269 7.24 -20.84 -19.36
C ALA A 269 7.23 -22.17 -18.62
N SER A 270 8.36 -22.49 -17.97
CA SER A 270 8.40 -23.56 -16.97
C SER A 270 8.24 -22.96 -15.58
N PHE A 271 7.49 -23.63 -14.71
CA PHE A 271 7.36 -23.27 -13.31
C PHE A 271 7.62 -24.49 -12.42
N PRO A 272 8.31 -24.35 -11.27
CA PRO A 272 8.52 -25.46 -10.35
C PRO A 272 7.22 -25.98 -9.74
N ARG A 273 7.04 -27.31 -9.73
CA ARG A 273 5.99 -27.91 -8.91
C ARG A 273 6.41 -27.88 -7.45
N LEU A 274 5.59 -27.23 -6.63
CA LEU A 274 5.85 -27.06 -5.22
C LEU A 274 5.50 -28.35 -4.48
N PRO A 275 6.46 -29.00 -3.78
CA PRO A 275 6.14 -30.21 -3.01
C PRO A 275 5.19 -29.92 -1.83
N VAL A 276 5.29 -28.71 -1.27
CA VAL A 276 4.45 -28.20 -0.18
C VAL A 276 4.21 -26.71 -0.44
N ALA A 277 3.14 -26.35 -1.15
CA ALA A 277 2.91 -24.95 -1.54
C ALA A 277 2.75 -23.97 -0.36
N THR A 278 2.30 -24.43 0.81
CA THR A 278 2.18 -23.57 2.00
C THR A 278 3.54 -23.02 2.47
N ASP A 279 4.62 -23.74 2.16
CA ASP A 279 5.96 -23.46 2.68
C ASP A 279 6.84 -22.72 1.67
N ASP A 280 6.39 -22.60 0.41
CA ASP A 280 7.19 -22.02 -0.68
C ASP A 280 6.37 -21.01 -1.48
N TYR A 281 6.58 -19.73 -1.17
CA TYR A 281 6.09 -18.58 -1.94
C TYR A 281 7.22 -17.89 -2.74
N GLY A 282 8.44 -18.44 -2.70
CA GLY A 282 9.64 -17.85 -3.31
C GLY A 282 10.01 -18.47 -4.67
N ALA A 283 9.15 -19.32 -5.22
CA ALA A 283 9.39 -19.98 -6.50
C ALA A 283 9.25 -19.01 -7.68
N ASN A 284 10.14 -19.13 -8.66
CA ASN A 284 10.20 -18.24 -9.81
C ASN A 284 10.00 -18.97 -11.14
N ALA A 285 9.42 -18.25 -12.10
CA ALA A 285 9.25 -18.75 -13.47
C ALA A 285 10.60 -18.89 -14.19
N VAL A 286 10.64 -19.80 -15.16
CA VAL A 286 11.82 -20.11 -15.95
C VAL A 286 11.50 -19.98 -17.44
N PHE A 287 12.23 -19.09 -18.11
CA PHE A 287 11.99 -18.76 -19.51
C PHE A 287 13.06 -19.34 -20.46
N GLY A 288 14.31 -19.49 -20.01
CA GLY A 288 15.44 -19.95 -20.84
C GLY A 288 15.82 -21.42 -20.67
N GLU A 289 16.38 -22.05 -21.72
CA GLU A 289 16.79 -23.47 -21.70
C GLU A 289 17.86 -23.78 -20.65
N ALA A 290 18.89 -22.93 -20.52
CA ALA A 290 19.95 -23.11 -19.52
C ALA A 290 19.42 -22.98 -18.07
N GLU A 291 18.42 -22.13 -17.84
CA GLU A 291 17.76 -22.00 -16.55
C GLU A 291 16.86 -23.21 -16.27
N ARG A 292 16.20 -23.76 -17.29
CA ARG A 292 15.37 -24.97 -17.17
C ARG A 292 16.20 -26.15 -16.69
N ASP A 293 17.40 -26.36 -17.25
CA ASP A 293 18.28 -27.44 -16.79
C ASP A 293 18.65 -27.31 -15.31
N ALA A 294 19.01 -26.09 -14.89
CA ALA A 294 19.35 -25.80 -13.49
C ALA A 294 18.14 -25.95 -12.55
N ALA A 295 16.94 -25.56 -12.99
CA ALA A 295 15.71 -25.68 -12.22
C ALA A 295 15.22 -27.14 -12.14
N ALA A 296 15.35 -27.91 -13.22
CA ALA A 296 15.00 -29.33 -13.26
C ALA A 296 15.88 -30.17 -12.33
N MET A 297 17.11 -29.74 -12.03
CA MET A 297 17.94 -30.37 -11.01
C MET A 297 17.40 -30.15 -9.57
N ARG A 298 16.55 -29.15 -9.36
CA ARG A 298 15.97 -28.79 -8.04
C ARG A 298 14.57 -29.39 -7.82
N GLY A 299 13.87 -29.79 -8.88
CA GLY A 299 12.53 -30.36 -8.78
C GLY A 299 11.86 -30.60 -10.13
N GLU A 300 10.63 -31.12 -10.09
CA GLU A 300 9.80 -31.27 -11.28
C GLU A 300 9.33 -29.88 -11.76
N LEU A 301 9.37 -29.66 -13.08
CA LEU A 301 8.85 -28.46 -13.71
C LEU A 301 7.56 -28.78 -14.44
N GLU A 302 6.63 -27.84 -14.45
CA GLU A 302 5.46 -27.87 -15.33
C GLU A 302 5.51 -26.75 -16.36
N GLU A 303 4.97 -27.02 -17.56
CA GLU A 303 4.78 -25.99 -18.56
C GLU A 303 3.47 -25.27 -18.33
N ILE A 304 3.55 -23.95 -18.24
CA ILE A 304 2.43 -23.09 -17.92
C ILE A 304 2.35 -21.92 -18.90
N ARG A 305 1.13 -21.47 -19.16
CA ARG A 305 0.89 -20.29 -19.99
C ARG A 305 1.58 -19.07 -19.38
N CYS A 306 2.24 -18.32 -20.25
CA CYS A 306 2.79 -17.01 -19.94
C CYS A 306 1.91 -15.91 -20.54
N LEU A 307 1.62 -14.89 -19.72
CA LEU A 307 0.86 -13.70 -20.10
C LEU A 307 1.74 -12.46 -19.94
N SER A 308 1.73 -11.60 -20.96
CA SER A 308 2.38 -10.28 -20.92
C SER A 308 1.47 -9.24 -20.26
N ILE A 309 2.08 -8.16 -19.75
CA ILE A 309 1.36 -6.96 -19.29
C ILE A 309 0.42 -6.42 -20.38
N LYS A 310 0.87 -6.42 -21.65
CA LYS A 310 0.05 -6.02 -22.79
C LYS A 310 -1.26 -6.78 -22.86
N THR A 311 -1.20 -8.10 -22.71
CA THR A 311 -2.36 -8.98 -22.78
C THR A 311 -3.26 -8.83 -21.56
N LEU A 312 -2.70 -8.70 -20.36
CA LEU A 312 -3.46 -8.46 -19.13
C LEU A 312 -4.19 -7.10 -19.14
N LEU A 313 -3.59 -6.08 -19.74
CA LEU A 313 -4.18 -4.76 -19.91
C LEU A 313 -5.07 -4.63 -21.16
N ALA A 314 -5.22 -5.69 -21.96
CA ALA A 314 -6.09 -5.69 -23.11
C ALA A 314 -7.55 -5.54 -22.68
N GLY A 315 -8.30 -4.65 -23.32
CA GLY A 315 -9.71 -4.39 -22.99
C GLY A 315 -9.96 -3.59 -21.70
N LYS A 316 -8.92 -3.22 -20.96
CA LYS A 316 -9.03 -2.29 -19.83
C LYS A 316 -8.71 -0.87 -20.29
N ASP A 317 -9.56 0.09 -19.91
CA ASP A 317 -9.32 1.51 -20.18
C ASP A 317 -8.33 2.10 -19.17
N ARG A 318 -8.42 1.62 -17.93
CA ARG A 318 -7.60 2.08 -16.81
C ARG A 318 -7.45 0.98 -15.76
N VAL A 319 -6.30 0.97 -15.09
CA VAL A 319 -6.04 0.18 -13.90
C VAL A 319 -5.54 1.13 -12.80
N ASP A 320 -6.17 1.08 -11.64
CA ASP A 320 -5.84 1.96 -10.51
C ASP A 320 -4.59 1.50 -9.78
N VAL A 321 -4.43 0.19 -9.64
CA VAL A 321 -3.23 -0.41 -9.02
C VAL A 321 -2.89 -1.76 -9.65
N ILE A 322 -1.60 -2.00 -9.84
CA ILE A 322 -1.05 -3.34 -10.05
C ILE A 322 -0.10 -3.62 -8.90
N HIS A 323 -0.40 -4.66 -8.14
CA HIS A 323 0.54 -5.29 -7.23
C HIS A 323 1.35 -6.36 -7.98
N ILE A 324 2.66 -6.40 -7.77
CA ILE A 324 3.60 -7.26 -8.50
C ILE A 324 4.54 -7.92 -7.50
N ASP A 325 4.50 -9.23 -7.42
CA ASP A 325 5.42 -10.05 -6.62
C ASP A 325 5.77 -11.31 -7.43
N ILE A 326 6.68 -11.14 -8.40
CA ILE A 326 7.06 -12.18 -9.37
C ILE A 326 8.55 -12.50 -9.29
N GLN A 327 9.01 -12.80 -8.08
CA GLN A 327 10.25 -13.51 -7.75
C GLN A 327 11.40 -13.40 -8.78
N GLY A 328 11.86 -12.18 -9.05
CA GLY A 328 13.08 -11.89 -9.81
C GLY A 328 12.91 -11.52 -11.28
N HIS A 329 11.68 -11.50 -11.82
CA HIS A 329 11.40 -11.10 -13.21
C HIS A 329 10.74 -9.71 -13.32
N GLU A 330 10.68 -8.95 -12.23
CA GLU A 330 9.95 -7.67 -12.15
C GLU A 330 10.46 -6.69 -13.21
N GLU A 331 11.78 -6.54 -13.33
CA GLU A 331 12.42 -5.63 -14.30
C GLU A 331 12.05 -5.99 -15.74
N ALA A 332 12.25 -7.25 -16.14
CA ALA A 332 12.04 -7.69 -17.52
C ALA A 332 10.57 -7.55 -17.94
N VAL A 333 9.66 -7.91 -17.04
CA VAL A 333 8.21 -7.78 -17.26
C VAL A 333 7.79 -6.32 -17.39
N LEU A 334 8.25 -5.47 -16.46
CA LEU A 334 7.91 -4.04 -16.47
C LEU A 334 8.50 -3.32 -17.69
N ALA A 335 9.74 -3.62 -18.05
CA ALA A 335 10.40 -3.04 -19.22
C ALA A 335 9.66 -3.38 -20.52
N ALA A 336 9.25 -4.64 -20.70
CA ALA A 336 8.49 -5.06 -21.88
C ALA A 336 7.07 -4.45 -21.92
N GLY A 337 6.48 -4.17 -20.75
CA GLY A 337 5.14 -3.61 -20.62
C GLY A 337 5.05 -2.09 -20.54
N ILE A 338 6.18 -1.36 -20.52
CA ILE A 338 6.23 0.03 -20.03
C ILE A 338 5.29 0.98 -20.76
N ASP A 339 5.16 0.87 -22.08
CA ASP A 339 4.24 1.70 -22.86
C ASP A 339 2.76 1.49 -22.47
N HIS A 340 2.40 0.24 -22.18
CA HIS A 340 1.05 -0.10 -21.73
C HIS A 340 0.79 0.36 -20.31
N LEU A 341 1.79 0.25 -19.43
CA LEU A 341 1.75 0.78 -18.07
C LEU A 341 1.56 2.30 -18.08
N ASN A 342 2.40 3.01 -18.84
CA ASN A 342 2.35 4.46 -19.00
C ASN A 342 0.96 4.95 -19.44
N ALA A 343 0.31 4.21 -20.35
CA ALA A 343 -0.97 4.58 -20.90
C ALA A 343 -2.17 4.31 -19.99
N LYS A 344 -2.11 3.27 -19.13
CA LYS A 344 -3.31 2.73 -18.47
C LYS A 344 -3.22 2.56 -16.97
N VAL A 345 -2.02 2.48 -16.40
CA VAL A 345 -1.81 2.10 -15.00
C VAL A 345 -1.45 3.32 -14.17
N ARG A 346 -2.23 3.57 -13.13
CA ARG A 346 -2.04 4.73 -12.25
C ARG A 346 -0.96 4.49 -11.19
N ARG A 347 -0.92 3.29 -10.61
CA ARG A 347 0.02 2.95 -9.55
C ARG A 347 0.55 1.53 -9.68
N LEU A 348 1.84 1.36 -9.36
CA LEU A 348 2.49 0.07 -9.18
C LEU A 348 2.88 -0.08 -7.72
N VAL A 349 2.67 -1.28 -7.18
CA VAL A 349 3.21 -1.73 -5.88
C VAL A 349 4.02 -2.98 -6.19
N ILE A 350 5.32 -2.95 -5.95
CA ILE A 350 6.26 -3.96 -6.46
C ILE A 350 7.03 -4.55 -5.28
N GLY A 351 6.84 -5.83 -4.99
CA GLY A 351 7.76 -6.65 -4.21
C GLY A 351 9.01 -6.92 -5.04
N THR A 352 10.19 -6.64 -4.48
CA THR A 352 11.47 -6.71 -5.20
C THR A 352 12.39 -7.73 -4.54
N HIS A 353 13.08 -8.50 -5.38
CA HIS A 353 13.84 -9.67 -4.93
C HIS A 353 15.35 -9.54 -5.13
N SER A 354 15.84 -8.33 -5.44
CA SER A 354 17.27 -8.01 -5.40
C SER A 354 17.54 -6.50 -5.43
N ARG A 355 18.69 -6.09 -4.88
CA ARG A 355 19.20 -4.71 -4.96
C ARG A 355 19.47 -4.25 -6.40
N SER A 356 19.78 -5.16 -7.31
CA SER A 356 19.97 -4.85 -8.73
C SER A 356 18.64 -4.52 -9.41
N ILE A 357 17.61 -5.34 -9.15
CA ILE A 357 16.26 -5.10 -9.68
C ILE A 357 15.76 -3.75 -9.19
N GLU A 358 15.88 -3.45 -7.90
CA GLU A 358 15.48 -2.15 -7.35
C GLU A 358 16.14 -0.97 -8.09
N GLY A 359 17.45 -1.06 -8.36
CA GLY A 359 18.19 -0.03 -9.09
C GLY A 359 17.73 0.12 -10.54
N HIS A 360 17.55 -0.98 -11.26
CA HIS A 360 17.07 -0.94 -12.63
C HIS A 360 15.61 -0.44 -12.73
N LEU A 361 14.77 -0.76 -11.74
CA LEU A 361 13.42 -0.21 -11.65
C LEU A 361 13.44 1.30 -11.44
N PHE A 362 14.37 1.83 -10.62
CA PHE A 362 14.57 3.28 -10.50
C PHE A 362 14.88 3.91 -11.85
N ASP A 363 15.85 3.37 -12.58
CA ASP A 363 16.24 3.87 -13.90
C ASP A 363 15.06 3.81 -14.88
N LEU A 364 14.44 2.64 -15.05
CA LEU A 364 13.32 2.41 -15.97
C LEU A 364 12.14 3.36 -15.69
N LEU A 365 11.70 3.44 -14.43
CA LEU A 365 10.46 4.14 -14.08
C LEU A 365 10.68 5.66 -14.07
N HIS A 366 11.85 6.15 -13.64
CA HIS A 366 12.17 7.57 -13.74
C HIS A 366 12.37 8.04 -15.18
N ASP A 367 13.01 7.25 -16.04
CA ASP A 367 13.13 7.54 -17.47
C ASP A 367 11.75 7.60 -18.15
N ASN A 368 10.75 6.95 -17.54
CA ASN A 368 9.35 6.98 -17.95
C ASN A 368 8.49 7.91 -17.07
N GLU A 369 9.08 8.91 -16.41
CA GLU A 369 8.41 9.97 -15.62
C GLU A 369 7.47 9.46 -14.52
N TRP A 370 7.66 8.23 -14.04
CA TRP A 370 6.99 7.77 -12.83
C TRP A 370 7.64 8.39 -11.59
N VAL A 371 6.82 8.58 -10.56
CA VAL A 371 7.24 9.14 -9.28
C VAL A 371 7.25 8.03 -8.25
N CYS A 372 8.43 7.78 -7.66
CA CYS A 372 8.55 6.87 -6.52
C CYS A 372 7.88 7.53 -5.29
N GLU A 373 6.84 6.89 -4.76
CA GLU A 373 6.13 7.32 -3.56
C GLU A 373 6.74 6.70 -2.29
N SER A 374 7.28 5.48 -2.39
CA SER A 374 7.90 4.76 -1.29
C SER A 374 8.91 3.73 -1.81
N GLU A 375 10.00 3.55 -1.06
CA GLU A 375 10.97 2.46 -1.23
C GLU A 375 11.30 1.87 0.14
N VAL A 376 11.29 0.54 0.22
CA VAL A 376 11.83 -0.24 1.31
C VAL A 376 12.89 -1.15 0.70
N PRO A 377 14.19 -0.97 1.02
CA PRO A 377 15.26 -1.73 0.38
C PRO A 377 15.30 -3.19 0.82
N CYS A 378 15.62 -4.10 -0.11
CA CYS A 378 16.01 -5.48 0.16
C CYS A 378 17.10 -5.53 1.24
N ILE A 379 16.92 -6.38 2.24
CA ILE A 379 17.93 -6.59 3.28
C ILE A 379 18.78 -7.79 2.90
N LEU A 380 20.08 -7.56 2.72
CA LEU A 380 21.07 -8.61 2.47
C LEU A 380 21.80 -9.00 3.75
N ARG A 381 21.99 -10.30 4.00
CA ARG A 381 22.82 -10.81 5.10
C ARG A 381 24.07 -11.50 4.59
N ALA A 382 25.15 -11.38 5.36
CA ALA A 382 26.36 -12.16 5.10
C ALA A 382 26.13 -13.62 5.51
N THR A 383 26.53 -14.53 4.64
CA THR A 383 26.73 -15.95 4.96
C THR A 383 28.13 -16.15 5.55
N MET A 384 28.35 -17.33 6.15
CA MET A 384 29.64 -17.68 6.79
C MET A 384 30.84 -17.63 5.83
N ASP A 385 30.60 -17.80 4.53
CA ASP A 385 31.60 -17.73 3.45
C ASP A 385 31.78 -16.33 2.86
N GLY A 386 31.15 -15.30 3.44
CA GLY A 386 31.27 -13.91 3.03
C GLY A 386 30.40 -13.48 1.85
N ARG A 387 29.62 -14.40 1.26
CA ARG A 387 28.61 -14.02 0.26
C ARG A 387 27.47 -13.22 0.91
N ARG A 388 26.77 -12.42 0.10
CA ARG A 388 25.56 -11.72 0.51
C ARG A 388 24.38 -12.45 -0.10
N VAL A 389 23.41 -12.82 0.73
CA VAL A 389 22.16 -13.44 0.30
C VAL A 389 21.00 -12.55 0.71
N LEU A 390 19.94 -12.56 -0.09
CA LEU A 390 18.68 -11.94 0.25
C LEU A 390 18.16 -12.54 1.55
N PHE A 391 17.71 -11.68 2.46
CA PHE A 391 17.16 -12.07 3.75
C PHE A 391 15.76 -11.52 3.98
N VAL A 392 15.48 -10.31 3.49
CA VAL A 392 14.14 -9.72 3.41
C VAL A 392 14.03 -9.07 2.05
N ASP A 393 12.90 -9.28 1.40
CA ASP A 393 12.56 -8.65 0.12
C ASP A 393 12.41 -7.14 0.29
N GLY A 394 12.49 -6.42 -0.81
CA GLY A 394 12.25 -4.98 -0.84
C GLY A 394 10.87 -4.66 -1.39
N GLU A 395 10.47 -3.40 -1.31
CA GLU A 395 9.19 -2.91 -1.81
C GLU A 395 9.40 -1.57 -2.50
N GLN A 396 8.72 -1.34 -3.63
CA GLN A 396 8.65 -0.02 -4.26
C GLN A 396 7.22 0.32 -4.67
N VAL A 397 6.82 1.56 -4.41
CA VAL A 397 5.51 2.10 -4.81
C VAL A 397 5.73 3.25 -5.79
N TRP A 398 5.08 3.18 -6.95
CA TRP A 398 5.28 4.11 -8.05
C TRP A 398 3.97 4.67 -8.59
N ARG A 399 3.91 5.98 -8.78
CA ARG A 399 2.75 6.71 -9.30
C ARG A 399 3.00 7.26 -10.71
N ASN A 400 2.01 7.11 -11.57
CA ASN A 400 1.96 7.69 -12.90
C ASN A 400 1.16 9.00 -12.91
N ASP A 401 1.86 10.12 -12.87
CA ASP A 401 1.27 11.47 -12.84
C ASP A 401 0.41 11.79 -14.09
N ARG A 402 0.60 11.06 -15.20
CA ARG A 402 -0.20 11.22 -16.42
C ARG A 402 -1.66 10.83 -16.21
N LEU A 403 -1.92 9.93 -15.26
CA LEU A 403 -3.25 9.40 -14.96
C LEU A 403 -3.77 9.90 -13.62
N SER A 404 -2.93 10.42 -12.72
CA SER A 404 -3.37 11.00 -11.46
C SER A 404 -4.24 12.25 -11.72
N GLY A 405 -5.54 12.14 -11.42
CA GLY A 405 -6.36 13.33 -11.23
C GLY A 405 -5.89 14.07 -9.99
N VAL A 406 -5.94 15.40 -9.99
CA VAL A 406 -5.78 16.19 -8.77
C VAL A 406 -6.80 15.67 -7.76
N MET A 407 -6.34 15.20 -6.58
CA MET A 407 -7.25 14.78 -5.51
C MET A 407 -8.17 15.96 -5.15
N GLY A 408 -9.46 15.83 -5.49
CA GLY A 408 -10.46 16.87 -5.30
C GLY A 408 -11.02 17.41 -6.63
N ARG A 409 -12.10 16.79 -7.10
CA ARG A 409 -13.19 17.51 -7.76
C ARG A 409 -14.34 17.63 -6.78
#